data_AF-A0A956FKR3-F1
#
_entry.id   AF-A0A956FKR3-F1
#
_cell.length_a   1.000
_cell.length_b   1.000
_cell.length_c   1.000
_cell.angle_alpha   90.00
_cell.angle_beta   90.00
_cell.angle_gamma   90.00
#
_symmetry.space_group_name_H-M   'P 1'
#
loop_
_entity.id
_entity.type
_entity.pdbx_description
1 polymer ?
#
loop_
_entity_poly.entity_id
_entity_poly.type
_entity_poly.pdbx_seq_one_letter_code
_entity_poly.pdbx_strand_id
1 'polypeptide(L)'
;MVGHNEQGRLLVDYAGNPFGPLRARTTVVLAPDELRRAVEEQCAVLLLFEEGDPGRPIVVGLLRDEVPVTSPVPVEVEADGRRVEVEAADELVLRCGAASLVLRRNGRVIIRGTYVETRSKGVNRIKGGSVLIN
;
A
#
# COMPACT_ATOMS: atom_id res chain seq x y z
N MET A 1 22.15 8.85 4.61
CA MET A 1 21.78 7.74 3.73
C MET A 1 21.17 6.63 4.56
N VAL A 2 20.13 5.97 4.05
CA VAL A 2 19.43 4.86 4.71
C VAL A 2 19.66 3.58 3.92
N GLY A 3 19.89 2.48 4.62
CA GLY A 3 19.95 1.13 4.08
C GLY A 3 19.23 0.15 4.99
N HIS A 4 19.28 -1.14 4.66
CA HIS A 4 18.83 -2.20 5.55
C HIS A 4 19.82 -3.38 5.51
N ASN A 5 19.93 -4.11 6.61
CA ASN A 5 20.70 -5.36 6.64
C ASN A 5 19.84 -6.57 6.21
N GLU A 6 20.45 -7.75 6.12
CA GLU A 6 19.77 -9.02 5.74
C GLU A 6 18.59 -9.40 6.65
N GLN A 7 18.47 -8.79 7.83
CA GLN A 7 17.40 -9.01 8.81
C GLN A 7 16.31 -7.92 8.73
N GLY A 8 16.36 -7.05 7.71
CA GLY A 8 15.41 -5.96 7.52
C GLY A 8 15.57 -4.81 8.52
N ARG A 9 16.67 -4.74 9.27
CA ARG A 9 16.93 -3.65 10.22
C ARG A 9 17.52 -2.45 9.50
N LEU A 10 17.03 -1.27 9.86
CA LEU A 10 17.47 -0.01 9.28
C LEU A 10 18.94 0.26 9.64
N LEU A 11 19.72 0.60 8.61
CA LEU A 11 21.08 1.11 8.73
C LEU A 11 21.07 2.57 8.29
N VAL A 12 21.85 3.42 8.95
CA VAL A 12 22.03 4.80 8.54
C VAL A 12 23.50 5.15 8.51
N ASP A 13 23.83 6.03 7.58
CA ASP A 13 25.12 6.70 7.55
C ASP A 13 24.91 8.20 7.35
N TYR A 14 25.77 9.01 7.96
CA TYR A 14 25.65 10.46 7.97
C TYR A 14 27.02 11.12 7.86
N ALA A 15 27.04 12.37 7.38
CA ALA A 15 28.27 13.12 7.20
C ALA A 15 28.99 13.31 8.54
N GLY A 16 30.27 12.96 8.60
CA GLY A 16 31.07 13.04 9.82
C GLY A 16 30.91 11.86 10.78
N ASN A 17 30.19 10.81 10.39
CA ASN A 17 30.07 9.57 11.16
C ASN A 17 31.42 8.84 11.25
N PRO A 18 32.02 8.70 12.45
CA PRO A 18 33.31 8.03 12.61
C PRO A 18 33.19 6.49 12.68
N PHE A 19 31.98 5.95 12.74
CA PHE A 19 31.72 4.53 13.02
C PHE A 19 31.40 3.70 11.76
N GLY A 20 31.22 4.35 10.61
CA GLY A 20 30.62 3.72 9.42
C GLY A 20 29.12 3.42 9.63
N PRO A 21 28.45 2.70 8.71
CA PRO A 21 27.01 2.49 8.76
C PRO A 21 26.53 1.90 10.09
N LEU A 22 25.67 2.64 10.79
CA LEU A 22 25.16 2.27 12.11
C LEU A 22 23.75 1.72 12.01
N ARG A 23 23.43 0.74 12.87
CA ARG A 23 22.05 0.30 13.05
C ARG A 23 21.25 1.42 13.70
N ALA A 24 20.14 1.81 13.07
CA ALA A 24 19.23 2.80 13.62
C ALA A 24 17.96 2.15 14.19
N ARG A 25 17.43 2.76 15.25
CA ARG A 25 16.02 2.62 15.61
C ARG A 25 15.20 3.57 14.74
N THR A 26 13.88 3.37 14.66
CA THR A 26 13.01 4.24 13.85
C THR A 26 11.69 4.48 14.58
N THR A 27 11.18 5.72 14.50
CA THR A 27 9.79 6.06 14.87
C THR A 27 8.87 6.12 13.64
N VAL A 28 9.44 6.06 12.45
CA VAL A 28 8.70 6.05 11.19
C VAL A 28 8.27 4.62 10.89
N VAL A 29 6.97 4.44 10.64
CA VAL A 29 6.43 3.21 10.06
C VAL A 29 6.46 3.38 8.54
N LEU A 30 7.24 2.54 7.86
CA LEU A 30 7.33 2.52 6.40
C LEU A 30 6.77 1.20 5.89
N ALA A 31 5.89 1.25 4.89
CA ALA A 31 5.52 0.05 4.16
C ALA A 31 6.75 -0.52 3.44
N PRO A 32 6.85 -1.85 3.20
CA PRO A 32 8.03 -2.45 2.56
C PRO A 32 8.43 -1.80 1.23
N ASP A 33 7.46 -1.40 0.41
CA ASP A 33 7.70 -0.75 -0.88
C ASP A 33 8.16 0.71 -0.74
N GLU A 34 7.72 1.40 0.32
CA GLU A 34 8.23 2.74 0.65
C GLU A 34 9.66 2.68 1.17
N LEU A 35 9.99 1.67 1.97
CA LEU A 35 11.36 1.45 2.45
C LEU A 35 12.31 1.13 1.29
N ARG A 36 11.93 0.26 0.35
CA ARG A 36 12.76 -0.01 -0.84
C ARG A 36 13.03 1.25 -1.63
N ARG A 37 11.99 2.03 -1.95
CA ARG A 37 12.15 3.30 -2.67
C ARG A 37 13.05 4.27 -1.92
N ALA A 38 12.86 4.45 -0.61
CA ALA A 38 13.71 5.33 0.19
C ALA A 38 15.19 4.92 0.20
N VAL A 39 15.48 3.61 0.13
CA VAL A 39 16.85 3.09 0.03
C VAL A 39 17.42 3.27 -1.38
N GLU A 40 16.64 2.94 -2.42
CA GLU A 40 17.03 3.09 -3.84
C GLU A 40 17.30 4.55 -4.20
N GLU A 41 16.47 5.47 -3.72
CA GLU A 41 16.58 6.92 -3.93
C GLU A 41 17.57 7.58 -2.96
N GLN A 42 18.20 6.82 -2.05
CA GLN A 42 19.10 7.31 -1.01
C GLN A 42 18.53 8.49 -0.21
N CYS A 43 17.23 8.43 0.11
CA CYS A 43 16.52 9.50 0.78
C CYS A 43 17.25 9.99 2.03
N ALA A 44 17.33 11.32 2.15
CA ALA A 44 17.84 11.95 3.36
C ALA A 44 16.90 11.67 4.54
N VAL A 45 17.46 11.58 5.73
CA VAL A 45 16.70 11.32 6.96
C VAL A 45 17.10 12.28 8.06
N LEU A 46 16.12 12.57 8.92
CA LEU A 46 16.36 13.25 10.17
C LEU A 46 16.74 12.21 11.23
N LEU A 47 17.88 12.43 11.87
CA LEU A 47 18.39 11.60 12.95
C LEU A 47 18.27 12.32 14.29
N LEU A 48 17.80 11.60 15.30
CA LEU A 48 18.01 11.92 16.71
C LEU A 48 19.03 10.91 17.26
N PHE A 49 19.83 11.32 18.23
CA PHE A 49 20.78 10.44 18.90
C PHE A 49 20.34 10.20 20.34
N GLU A 50 20.24 8.94 20.74
CA GLU A 50 19.85 8.59 22.12
C GLU A 50 20.88 9.14 23.10
N GLU A 51 20.42 9.93 24.07
CA GLU A 51 21.28 10.56 25.09
C GLU A 51 22.43 11.42 24.49
N GLY A 52 22.28 11.84 23.23
CA GLY A 52 23.31 12.56 22.49
C GLY A 52 24.46 11.69 21.95
N ASP A 53 24.37 10.37 22.06
CA ASP A 53 25.39 9.43 21.56
C ASP A 53 25.30 9.23 20.03
N PRO A 54 26.30 9.68 19.24
CA PRO A 54 26.29 9.54 17.79
C PRO A 54 26.34 8.08 17.30
N GLY A 55 26.71 7.13 18.17
CA GLY A 55 26.69 5.69 17.92
C GLY A 55 25.30 5.05 18.02
N ARG A 56 24.29 5.78 18.53
CA ARG A 56 22.92 5.28 18.78
C ARG A 56 21.87 6.13 18.05
N PRO A 57 21.80 6.07 16.70
CA PRO A 57 20.87 6.86 15.92
C PRO A 57 19.42 6.32 15.98
N ILE A 58 18.47 7.25 15.97
CA ILE A 58 17.04 7.05 15.76
C ILE A 58 16.61 7.83 14.53
N VAL A 59 16.04 7.17 13.53
CA VAL A 59 15.35 7.82 12.42
C VAL A 59 14.00 8.31 12.89
N VAL A 60 13.84 9.63 12.90
CA VAL A 60 12.60 10.30 13.32
C VAL A 60 11.71 10.69 12.14
N GLY A 61 12.30 10.84 10.95
CA GLY A 61 11.57 11.20 9.74
C GLY A 61 12.40 10.97 8.48
N LEU A 62 11.71 10.74 7.35
CA LEU A 62 12.30 10.84 6.02
C LEU A 62 12.19 12.29 5.53
N LEU A 63 13.29 12.85 5.03
CA LEU A 63 13.28 14.15 4.39
C LEU A 63 12.79 13.99 2.95
N ARG A 64 11.80 14.79 2.55
CA ARG A 64 11.26 14.82 1.19
C ARG A 64 11.13 16.28 0.78
N ASP A 65 11.51 16.59 -0.45
CA ASP A 65 11.34 17.94 -1.02
C ASP A 65 9.90 18.19 -1.46
N GLU A 66 9.11 17.12 -1.59
CA GLU A 66 7.70 17.17 -1.98
C GLU A 66 6.80 16.58 -0.87
N VAL A 67 5.71 17.29 -0.59
CA VAL A 67 4.61 16.74 0.22
C VAL A 67 3.87 15.75 -0.67
N PRO A 68 3.82 14.45 -0.34
CA PRO A 68 3.05 13.50 -1.13
C PRO A 68 1.58 13.91 -1.09
N VAL A 69 1.06 14.40 -2.20
CA VAL A 69 -0.37 14.65 -2.42
C VAL A 69 -1.06 13.33 -2.76
N THR A 70 -0.74 12.28 -2.02
CA THR A 70 -1.56 11.08 -2.01
C THR A 70 -2.47 11.23 -0.81
N SER A 71 -3.53 12.02 -0.96
CA SER A 71 -4.72 11.75 -0.18
C SER A 71 -5.01 10.27 -0.42
N PRO A 72 -5.04 9.37 0.57
CA PRO A 72 -5.81 8.16 0.39
C PRO A 72 -7.18 8.68 -0.01
N VAL A 73 -7.57 8.51 -1.28
CA VAL A 73 -8.94 8.86 -1.69
C VAL A 73 -9.79 8.05 -0.72
N PRO A 74 -10.49 8.69 0.22
CA PRO A 74 -11.30 7.95 1.15
C PRO A 74 -12.24 7.13 0.28
N VAL A 75 -12.33 5.84 0.55
CA VAL A 75 -13.49 5.11 0.06
C VAL A 75 -14.65 5.74 0.80
N GLU A 76 -15.34 6.68 0.17
CA GLU A 76 -16.57 7.24 0.72
C GLU A 76 -17.58 6.09 0.74
N VAL A 77 -17.81 5.58 1.94
CA VAL A 77 -18.81 4.55 2.20
C VAL A 77 -19.97 5.26 2.86
N GLU A 78 -20.99 5.62 2.07
CA GLU A 78 -22.24 6.10 2.64
C GLU A 78 -23.06 4.88 3.08
N ALA A 79 -23.25 4.76 4.40
CA ALA A 79 -24.03 3.70 5.00
C ALA A 79 -25.19 4.29 5.82
N ASP A 80 -26.43 4.13 5.33
CA ASP A 80 -27.65 4.61 6.01
C ASP A 80 -28.25 3.55 6.96
N GLY A 81 -27.50 2.47 7.25
CA GLY A 81 -27.96 1.30 7.99
C GLY A 81 -28.82 0.32 7.17
N ARG A 82 -29.11 0.63 5.90
CA ARG A 82 -29.86 -0.22 4.96
C ARG A 82 -29.10 -0.50 3.65
N ARG A 83 -28.29 0.45 3.20
CA ARG A 83 -27.54 0.46 1.94
C ARG A 83 -26.11 0.91 2.22
N VAL A 84 -25.19 0.37 1.45
CA VAL A 84 -23.77 0.74 1.43
C VAL A 84 -23.43 1.09 -0.02
N GLU A 85 -22.97 2.31 -0.27
CA GLU A 85 -22.52 2.77 -1.59
C GLU A 85 -20.99 2.91 -1.62
N VAL A 86 -20.36 2.42 -2.69
CA VAL A 86 -18.91 2.43 -2.89
C VAL A 86 -18.63 2.86 -4.33
N GLU A 87 -17.97 4.01 -4.50
CA GLU A 87 -17.70 4.60 -5.81
C GLU A 87 -16.20 4.67 -6.14
N ALA A 88 -15.87 4.57 -7.43
CA ALA A 88 -14.52 4.73 -7.96
C ALA A 88 -14.58 5.39 -9.35
N ALA A 89 -13.65 6.31 -9.64
CA ALA A 89 -13.65 7.08 -10.88
C ALA A 89 -13.26 6.25 -12.13
N ASP A 90 -12.47 5.19 -11.96
CA ASP A 90 -11.94 4.38 -13.07
C ASP A 90 -12.18 2.86 -12.88
N GLU A 91 -11.72 2.29 -11.77
CA GLU A 91 -11.83 0.85 -11.50
C GLU A 91 -12.10 0.58 -10.00
N LEU A 92 -13.06 -0.31 -9.72
CA LEU A 92 -13.31 -0.86 -8.39
C LEU A 92 -12.93 -2.34 -8.37
N VAL A 93 -11.99 -2.73 -7.50
CA VAL A 93 -11.48 -4.10 -7.40
C VAL A 93 -11.69 -4.66 -6.00
N LEU A 94 -12.49 -5.72 -5.88
CA LEU A 94 -12.57 -6.55 -4.66
C LEU A 94 -11.71 -7.79 -4.87
N ARG A 95 -10.58 -7.91 -4.16
CA ARG A 95 -9.62 -9.02 -4.33
C ARG A 95 -9.45 -9.81 -3.04
N CYS A 96 -9.43 -11.14 -3.17
CA CYS A 96 -9.06 -12.06 -2.11
C CYS A 96 -8.24 -13.21 -2.71
N GLY A 97 -6.92 -13.22 -2.47
CA GLY A 97 -6.01 -14.20 -3.07
C GLY A 97 -6.11 -14.22 -4.61
N ALA A 98 -6.38 -15.41 -5.17
CA ALA A 98 -6.53 -15.63 -6.61
C ALA A 98 -7.90 -15.19 -7.18
N ALA A 99 -8.85 -14.79 -6.33
CA ALA A 99 -10.17 -14.33 -6.75
C ALA A 99 -10.26 -12.81 -6.84
N SER A 100 -11.04 -12.31 -7.82
CA SER A 100 -11.32 -10.88 -7.96
C SER A 100 -12.67 -10.59 -8.62
N LEU A 101 -13.36 -9.58 -8.12
CA LEU A 101 -14.45 -8.88 -8.80
C LEU A 101 -13.95 -7.50 -9.23
N VAL A 102 -14.05 -7.17 -10.52
CA VAL A 102 -13.60 -5.90 -11.09
C VAL A 102 -14.75 -5.21 -11.80
N LEU A 103 -15.02 -3.94 -11.44
CA LEU A 103 -15.95 -3.05 -12.13
C LEU A 103 -15.14 -1.92 -12.76
N ARG A 104 -15.35 -1.66 -14.06
CA ARG A 104 -14.66 -0.60 -14.82
C ARG A 104 -15.59 0.52 -15.20
N ARG A 105 -15.05 1.73 -15.41
CA ARG A 105 -15.82 2.91 -15.84
C ARG A 105 -16.60 2.72 -17.14
N ASN A 106 -16.19 1.79 -17.99
CA ASN A 106 -16.90 1.46 -19.24
C ASN A 106 -18.09 0.49 -19.04
N GLY A 107 -18.44 0.19 -17.78
CA GLY A 107 -19.53 -0.73 -17.42
C GLY A 107 -19.16 -2.21 -17.45
N ARG A 108 -17.90 -2.57 -17.78
CA ARG A 108 -17.48 -3.97 -17.79
C ARG A 108 -17.32 -4.50 -16.37
N VAL A 109 -18.01 -5.61 -16.08
CA VAL A 109 -17.86 -6.37 -14.83
C VAL A 109 -17.14 -7.69 -15.14
N ILE A 110 -16.10 -8.00 -14.36
CA ILE A 110 -15.29 -9.21 -14.51
C ILE A 110 -15.26 -9.96 -13.18
N ILE A 111 -15.70 -11.22 -13.19
CA ILE A 111 -15.59 -12.15 -12.05
C ILE A 111 -14.51 -13.16 -12.40
N ARG A 112 -13.48 -13.28 -11.56
CA ARG A 112 -12.40 -14.27 -11.69
C ARG A 112 -12.21 -15.04 -10.40
N GLY A 113 -11.95 -16.33 -10.55
CA GLY A 113 -11.57 -17.23 -9.47
C GLY A 113 -11.39 -18.64 -10.03
N THR A 114 -10.76 -19.52 -9.25
CA THR A 114 -10.62 -20.95 -9.61
C THR A 114 -11.99 -21.62 -9.74
N TYR A 115 -12.97 -21.17 -8.95
CA TYR A 115 -14.36 -21.61 -9.00
C TYR A 115 -15.28 -20.39 -8.85
N VAL A 116 -16.36 -20.35 -9.65
CA VAL A 116 -17.42 -19.33 -9.55
C VAL A 116 -18.74 -20.06 -9.30
N GLU A 117 -19.18 -20.13 -8.05
CA GLU A 117 -20.49 -20.69 -7.70
C GLU A 117 -21.53 -19.57 -7.64
N THR A 118 -22.61 -19.69 -8.43
CA THR A 118 -23.76 -18.79 -8.32
C THR A 118 -24.95 -19.57 -7.78
N ARG A 119 -25.41 -19.21 -6.58
CA ARG A 119 -26.55 -19.84 -5.90
C ARG A 119 -27.66 -18.82 -5.67
N SER A 120 -28.86 -19.13 -6.15
CA SER A 120 -30.06 -18.34 -5.90
C SER A 120 -31.16 -19.22 -5.31
N LYS A 121 -31.93 -18.69 -4.36
CA LYS A 121 -33.17 -19.34 -3.87
C LYS A 121 -34.33 -19.19 -4.86
N GLY A 122 -34.27 -18.16 -5.71
CA GLY A 122 -35.25 -17.89 -6.76
C GLY A 122 -34.64 -18.10 -8.15
N VAL A 123 -35.21 -17.40 -9.14
CA VAL A 123 -34.69 -17.46 -10.51
C VAL A 123 -33.35 -16.73 -10.58
N ASN A 124 -32.33 -17.41 -11.11
CA ASN A 124 -31.12 -16.75 -11.60
C ASN A 124 -31.32 -16.41 -13.08
N ARG A 125 -31.41 -15.12 -13.41
CA ARG A 125 -31.78 -14.64 -14.74
C ARG A 125 -30.58 -14.03 -15.44
N ILE A 126 -30.16 -14.65 -16.54
CA ILE A 126 -29.09 -14.18 -17.41
C ILE A 126 -29.74 -13.68 -18.72
N LYS A 127 -29.40 -12.46 -19.13
CA LYS A 127 -29.90 -11.84 -20.36
C LYS A 127 -28.77 -11.10 -21.06
N GLY A 128 -28.70 -11.20 -22.37
CA GLY A 128 -27.74 -10.51 -23.22
C GLY A 128 -28.02 -10.75 -24.70
N GLY A 129 -27.49 -9.88 -25.56
CA GLY A 129 -27.58 -10.10 -27.02
C GLY A 129 -26.86 -11.37 -27.49
N SER A 130 -25.92 -11.87 -26.68
CA SER A 130 -25.31 -13.20 -26.80
C SER A 130 -24.95 -13.70 -25.41
N VAL A 131 -25.12 -15.01 -25.20
CA VAL A 131 -24.65 -15.73 -24.01
C VAL A 131 -23.78 -16.87 -24.50
N LEU A 132 -22.48 -16.78 -24.22
CA LEU A 132 -21.50 -17.80 -24.58
C LEU A 132 -21.29 -18.71 -23.38
N ILE A 133 -21.60 -19.99 -23.55
CA ILE A 133 -21.36 -21.06 -22.57
C ILE A 133 -20.50 -22.09 -23.29
N ASN A 134 -19.35 -22.41 -22.71
CA ASN A 134 -18.42 -23.43 -23.19
C ASN A 134 -18.14 -24.41 -22.05
#